data_AF-A0AAV2ISY1-F1
#
_entry.id   AF-A0AAV2ISY1-F1
#
_cell.length_a   1.000
_cell.length_b   1.000
_cell.length_c   1.000
_cell.angle_alpha   90.00
_cell.angle_beta   90.00
_cell.angle_gamma   90.00
#
_symmetry.space_group_name_H-M   'P 1'
#
loop_
_entity.id
_entity.type
_entity.pdbx_description
1 polymer ?
#
loop_
_entity_poly.entity_id
_entity_poly.type
_entity_poly.pdbx_seq_one_letter_code
_entity_poly.pdbx_strand_id
1 'polypeptide(L)'
;QFEFQFFLAVANYGSLKSVPSNSTIFKWNNKSRNFFLEHQPLPTIGAYDWTHFTVADYHFLVVANAFTGESTLAFSVLYIWQGDKWVEFQTMEAS
;
A
#
# COMPACT_ATOMS: atom_id res chain seq x y z
N GLN A 1 -27.74 1.32 -0.80
CA GLN A 1 -26.89 1.78 -1.91
C GLN A 1 -25.49 1.32 -1.56
N PHE A 2 -24.83 0.52 -2.40
CA PHE A 2 -23.43 0.16 -2.14
C PHE A 2 -22.58 1.39 -2.45
N GLU A 3 -21.92 1.93 -1.43
CA GLU A 3 -20.99 3.05 -1.58
C GLU A 3 -19.66 2.48 -2.07
N PHE A 4 -19.31 2.76 -3.32
CA PHE A 4 -17.99 2.44 -3.84
C PHE A 4 -16.96 3.32 -3.12
N GLN A 5 -15.89 2.71 -2.64
CA GLN A 5 -14.76 3.42 -2.06
C GLN A 5 -13.63 3.47 -3.07
N PHE A 6 -13.08 4.66 -3.28
CA PHE A 6 -11.97 4.88 -4.20
C PHE A 6 -10.73 5.25 -3.40
N PHE A 7 -9.62 4.61 -3.76
CA PHE A 7 -8.34 4.80 -3.09
C PHE A 7 -7.25 5.13 -4.11
N LEU A 8 -6.23 5.85 -3.64
CA LEU A 8 -4.99 6.10 -4.35
C LEU A 8 -3.84 5.60 -3.48
N ALA A 9 -3.10 4.62 -3.97
CA ALA A 9 -1.87 4.16 -3.35
C ALA A 9 -0.68 4.88 -3.99
N VAL A 10 0.21 5.44 -3.19
CA VAL A 10 1.43 6.09 -3.67
C VAL A 10 2.64 5.28 -3.24
N ALA A 11 3.43 4.78 -4.19
CA ALA A 11 4.69 4.11 -3.91
C ALA A 11 5.73 5.16 -3.51
N ASN A 12 6.19 5.08 -2.26
CA ASN A 12 7.28 5.89 -1.76
C ASN A 12 8.55 5.03 -1.69
N TYR A 13 9.56 5.39 -2.48
CA TYR A 13 10.86 4.72 -2.47
C TYR A 13 11.62 4.94 -1.15
N GLY A 14 11.30 6.02 -0.42
CA GLY A 14 12.01 6.41 0.80
C GLY A 14 13.37 7.08 0.51
N SER A 15 14.04 7.55 1.57
CA SER A 15 15.41 8.08 1.48
C SER A 15 16.42 6.98 1.80
N LEU A 16 17.62 7.06 1.22
CA LEU A 16 18.69 6.05 1.09
C LEU A 16 19.29 5.45 2.39
N LYS A 17 18.56 5.32 3.49
CA LYS A 17 19.03 4.64 4.71
C LYS A 17 17.89 3.87 5.36
N SER A 18 17.93 2.54 5.23
CA SER A 18 17.50 1.45 6.16
C SER A 18 16.37 1.68 7.20
N VAL A 19 15.56 2.71 7.06
CA VAL A 19 14.39 3.01 7.88
C VAL A 19 13.18 2.66 7.03
N PRO A 20 12.27 1.79 7.51
CA PRO A 20 10.99 1.56 6.85
C PRO A 20 10.32 2.89 6.54
N SER A 21 10.11 3.17 5.26
CA SER A 21 9.41 4.36 4.82
C SER A 21 7.94 4.04 4.66
N ASN A 22 7.05 4.97 5.00
CA ASN A 22 5.63 4.72 4.79
C ASN A 22 5.22 5.17 3.38
N SER A 23 4.48 4.30 2.71
CA SER A 23 3.69 4.64 1.53
C SER A 23 2.26 4.89 1.99
N THR A 24 1.70 6.05 1.64
CA THR A 24 0.39 6.46 2.14
C THR A 24 -0.72 6.05 1.16
N ILE A 25 -1.75 5.40 1.68
CA ILE A 25 -3.02 5.20 0.98
C ILE A 25 -3.90 6.42 1.25
N PHE A 26 -4.40 7.03 0.18
CA PHE A 26 -5.37 8.11 0.24
C PHE A 26 -6.76 7.60 -0.13
N LYS A 27 -7.79 8.15 0.49
CA LYS A 27 -9.19 7.84 0.22
C LYS A 27 -9.88 9.04 -0.41
N TRP A 28 -10.68 8.77 -1.44
CA TRP A 28 -11.48 9.79 -2.11
C TRP A 28 -12.56 10.33 -1.17
N ASN A 29 -12.68 11.65 -1.12
CA ASN A 29 -13.70 12.36 -0.37
C ASN A 29 -14.29 13.50 -1.21
N ASN A 30 -15.48 13.29 -1.77
CA ASN A 30 -16.20 14.26 -2.60
C ASN A 30 -16.79 15.46 -1.81
N LYS A 31 -16.71 15.45 -0.48
CA LYS A 31 -17.18 16.55 0.39
C LYS A 31 -16.06 17.52 0.77
N SER A 32 -14.81 17.18 0.47
CA SER A 32 -13.63 17.98 0.78
C SER A 32 -13.15 18.77 -0.43
N ARG A 33 -12.54 19.93 -0.21
CA ARG A 33 -11.80 20.67 -1.27
C ARG A 33 -10.54 19.93 -1.72
N ASN A 34 -9.97 19.11 -0.83
CA ASN A 34 -8.90 18.17 -1.14
C ASN A 34 -9.54 16.79 -1.33
N PHE A 35 -9.66 16.35 -2.58
CA PHE A 35 -10.42 15.14 -2.91
C PHE A 35 -9.77 13.85 -2.42
N PHE A 36 -8.45 13.83 -2.21
CA PHE A 36 -7.74 12.69 -1.62
C PHE A 36 -7.23 13.08 -0.24
N LEU A 37 -7.73 12.39 0.77
CA LEU A 37 -7.31 12.55 2.16
C LEU A 37 -6.51 11.33 2.59
N GLU A 38 -5.49 11.53 3.42
CA GLU A 38 -4.74 10.42 4.00
C GLU A 38 -5.69 9.47 4.72
N HIS A 39 -5.59 8.19 4.38
CA HIS A 39 -6.42 7.15 4.96
C HIS A 39 -5.60 6.24 5.88
N GLN A 40 -4.48 5.73 5.37
CA GLN A 40 -3.63 4.82 6.12
C GLN A 40 -2.20 4.86 5.62
N PRO A 41 -1.20 5.03 6.50
CA PRO A 41 0.19 4.74 6.16
C PRO A 41 0.42 3.23 6.19
N LEU A 42 1.11 2.71 5.17
CA LEU A 42 1.56 1.31 5.10
C LEU A 42 3.09 1.25 5.10
N PRO A 43 3.72 0.39 5.94
CA PRO A 43 5.17 0.23 5.94
C PRO A 43 5.67 -0.31 4.61
N THR A 44 6.69 0.33 4.05
CA THR A 44 7.31 -0.05 2.77
C THR A 44 8.81 0.15 2.79
N ILE A 45 9.52 -0.54 1.89
CA ILE A 45 10.98 -0.52 1.79
C ILE A 45 11.35 -0.41 0.31
N GLY A 46 11.71 0.78 -0.15
CA GLY A 46 12.02 0.99 -1.57
C GLY A 46 10.84 0.60 -2.47
N ALA A 47 9.61 1.03 -2.13
CA ALA A 47 8.42 0.66 -2.88
C ALA A 47 8.53 1.15 -4.32
N TYR A 48 8.31 0.25 -5.26
CA TYR A 48 8.35 0.53 -6.68
C TYR A 48 6.95 0.62 -7.29
N ASP A 49 6.05 -0.26 -6.85
CA ASP A 49 4.69 -0.33 -7.41
C ASP A 49 3.67 -0.87 -6.40
N TRP A 50 2.40 -0.60 -6.69
CA TRP A 50 1.22 -1.11 -5.98
C TRP A 50 0.28 -1.81 -6.96
N THR A 51 -0.22 -2.98 -6.61
CA THR A 51 -1.24 -3.68 -7.41
C THR A 51 -2.45 -4.04 -6.56
N HIS A 52 -3.63 -3.65 -7.03
CA HIS A 52 -4.93 -4.06 -6.45
C HIS A 52 -5.51 -5.22 -7.27
N PHE A 53 -6.09 -6.21 -6.58
CA PHE A 53 -6.87 -7.27 -7.20
C PHE A 53 -7.94 -7.82 -6.24
N THR A 54 -8.83 -8.67 -6.74
CA THR A 54 -9.89 -9.29 -5.94
C THR A 54 -9.90 -10.81 -6.11
N VAL A 55 -10.31 -11.51 -5.04
CA VAL A 55 -10.63 -12.94 -5.06
C VAL A 55 -11.98 -13.11 -4.38
N ALA A 56 -13.01 -13.45 -5.15
CA ALA A 56 -14.41 -13.37 -4.70
C ALA A 56 -14.70 -12.00 -4.06
N ASP A 57 -15.16 -11.97 -2.81
CA ASP A 57 -15.52 -10.74 -2.07
C ASP A 57 -14.33 -10.10 -1.33
N TYR A 58 -13.13 -10.67 -1.45
CA TYR A 58 -11.93 -10.16 -0.79
C TYR A 58 -11.15 -9.22 -1.71
N HIS A 59 -10.80 -8.05 -1.17
CA HIS A 59 -9.93 -7.08 -1.84
C HIS A 59 -8.52 -7.19 -1.30
N PHE A 60 -7.56 -7.28 -2.20
CA PHE A 60 -6.14 -7.37 -1.90
C PHE A 60 -5.37 -6.22 -2.53
N LEU A 61 -4.35 -5.76 -1.83
CA LEU A 61 -3.43 -4.75 -2.28
C LEU A 61 -2.01 -5.23 -1.98
N VAL A 62 -1.16 -5.34 -3.00
CA VAL A 62 0.25 -5.76 -2.83
C VAL A 62 1.17 -4.59 -3.15
N VAL A 63 2.23 -4.44 -2.35
CA VAL A 63 3.37 -3.56 -2.65
C VAL A 63 4.55 -4.38 -3.13
N ALA A 64 5.14 -3.95 -4.24
CA ALA A 64 6.44 -4.43 -4.71
C ALA A 64 7.55 -3.60 -4.05
N ASN A 65 8.20 -4.16 -3.04
CA ASN A 65 9.39 -3.58 -2.42
C ASN A 65 10.63 -4.06 -3.19
N ALA A 66 11.57 -3.16 -3.50
CA ALA A 66 12.67 -3.45 -4.42
C ALA A 66 14.08 -3.23 -3.85
N PHE A 67 14.25 -2.38 -2.83
CA PHE A 67 15.58 -2.07 -2.30
C PHE A 67 15.54 -1.65 -0.84
N THR A 68 16.36 -2.30 -0.01
CA THR A 68 16.42 -2.06 1.44
C THR A 68 17.32 -0.90 1.86
N GLY A 69 17.99 -0.27 0.89
CA GLY A 69 19.13 0.63 1.14
C GLY A 69 20.47 -0.08 1.04
N GLU A 70 20.49 -1.41 1.19
CA GLU A 70 21.71 -2.23 1.19
C GLU A 70 21.63 -3.44 0.25
N SER A 71 20.43 -3.99 0.04
CA SER A 71 20.19 -5.19 -0.75
C SER A 71 18.94 -5.05 -1.61
N THR A 72 18.91 -5.75 -2.75
CA THR A 72 17.69 -5.94 -3.57
C THR A 72 16.82 -7.09 -3.05
N LEU A 73 17.31 -7.88 -2.10
CA LEU A 73 16.53 -8.87 -1.38
C LEU A 73 15.52 -8.14 -0.49
N ALA A 74 14.29 -8.00 -0.97
CA ALA A 74 13.22 -7.30 -0.29
C ALA A 74 11.94 -8.14 -0.27
N PHE A 75 11.20 -8.06 0.84
CA PHE A 75 9.90 -8.72 0.94
C PHE A 75 8.81 -7.81 0.42
N SER A 76 8.05 -8.28 -0.56
CA SER A 76 6.77 -7.70 -0.96
C SER A 76 5.70 -8.05 0.09
N VAL A 77 4.74 -7.15 0.30
CA VAL A 77 3.70 -7.33 1.33
C VAL A 77 2.32 -7.32 0.67
N LEU A 78 1.52 -8.34 0.97
CA LEU A 78 0.13 -8.47 0.56
C LEU A 78 -0.77 -8.04 1.71
N TYR A 79 -1.64 -7.07 1.46
CA TYR A 79 -2.64 -6.57 2.38
C TYR A 79 -4.04 -7.03 1.97
N ILE A 80 -4.91 -7.27 2.96
CA ILE A 80 -6.34 -7.56 2.79
C ILE A 80 -7.19 -6.42 3.36
N TRP A 81 -8.27 -6.05 2.68
CA TRP A 81 -9.20 -5.03 3.16
C TRP A 81 -10.15 -5.58 4.23
N GLN A 82 -10.08 -5.06 5.45
CA GLN A 82 -10.91 -5.46 6.58
C GLN A 82 -11.19 -4.28 7.52
N GLY A 83 -12.46 -4.06 7.86
CA GLY A 83 -12.83 -3.08 8.89
C GLY A 83 -12.41 -1.63 8.58
N ASP A 84 -12.54 -1.20 7.32
CA ASP A 84 -12.09 0.11 6.81
C ASP A 84 -10.56 0.31 6.90
N LYS A 85 -9.78 -0.77 6.82
CA LYS A 85 -8.31 -0.75 6.83
C LYS A 85 -7.71 -1.81 5.90
N TRP A 86 -6.53 -1.52 5.39
CA TRP A 86 -5.63 -2.50 4.79
C TRP A 86 -4.81 -3.16 5.89
N VAL A 87 -4.97 -4.47 6.07
CA VAL A 87 -4.30 -5.27 7.10
C VAL A 87 -3.32 -6.21 6.43
N GLU A 88 -2.10 -6.33 6.97
CA GLU A 88 -1.12 -7.27 6.43
C GLU A 88 -1.68 -8.70 6.48
N PHE A 89 -1.59 -9.40 5.36
CA PHE A 89 -2.07 -10.77 5.19
C PHE A 89 -0.90 -11.75 5.03
N GLN A 90 0.09 -11.39 4.20
CA GLN A 90 1.22 -12.24 3.90
C GLN A 90 2.43 -11.44 3.38
N THR A 91 3.63 -11.94 3.62
CA THR A 91 4.88 -11.48 2.96
C THR A 91 5.37 -12.49 1.93
N MET A 92 6.04 -12.00 0.89
CA MET A 92 6.67 -12.82 -0.16
C MET A 92 8.04 -12.27 -0.46
N GLU A 93 9.03 -13.14 -0.60
CA GLU A 93 10.36 -12.73 -1.06
C GLU A 93 10.27 -12.33 -2.54
N ALA A 94 10.66 -11.10 -2.87
CA ALA A 94 10.87 -10.68 -4.24
C ALA A 94 12.34 -10.95 -4.58
N SER A 95 12.57 -11.85 -5.53
CA SER A 95 13.89 -12.27 -6.04
C SER A 95 14.41 -11.36 -7.14
#